data_AF-A0A2S5WKU8-F1
#
_entry.id   AF-A0A2S5WKU8-F1
#
_cell.length_a   1.000
_cell.length_b   1.000
_cell.length_c   1.000
_cell.angle_alpha   90.00
_cell.angle_beta   90.00
_cell.angle_gamma   90.00
#
_symmetry.space_group_name_H-M   'P 1'
#
loop_
_entity.id
_entity.type
_entity.pdbx_description
1 polymer ?
#
loop_
_entity_poly.entity_id
_entity_poly.type
_entity_poly.pdbx_seq_one_letter_code
_entity_poly.pdbx_strand_id
1 'polypeptide(L)'
;MPKIVVIVMPKQELLDPQGKAVAGALSRLGKDHLHDVRVGKRFEITTDREVTAELMEEISQVADELLANGVIEDVISIDVLPDGTETPDDADELDDAAVETEDSLASVIAAEVQSKGSAS
;
A
#
# COMPACT_ATOMS: atom_id res chain seq x y z
N MET A 1 2.21 9.35 -13.93
CA MET A 1 2.48 10.48 -13.02
C MET A 1 3.21 9.92 -11.81
N PRO A 2 4.40 10.44 -11.46
CA PRO A 2 5.20 9.87 -10.37
C PRO A 2 4.43 9.87 -9.06
N LYS A 3 4.55 8.76 -8.33
CA LYS A 3 3.92 8.57 -7.02
C LYS A 3 5.00 8.58 -5.94
N ILE A 4 4.85 9.48 -4.97
CA ILE A 4 5.72 9.60 -3.80
C ILE A 4 4.97 9.05 -2.60
N VAL A 5 5.63 8.21 -1.83
CA VAL A 5 5.10 7.56 -0.63
C VAL A 5 5.80 8.11 0.58
N VAL A 6 5.03 8.59 1.55
CA VAL A 6 5.55 8.98 2.86
C VAL A 6 5.02 8.01 3.91
N ILE A 7 5.93 7.42 4.68
CA ILE A 7 5.59 6.55 5.81
C ILE A 7 5.84 7.30 7.11
N VAL A 8 4.79 7.40 7.94
CA VAL A 8 4.85 8.01 9.27
C VAL A 8 4.48 6.97 10.31
N MET A 9 5.28 6.85 11.35
CA MET A 9 5.05 5.92 12.46
C MET A 9 5.01 6.68 13.79
N PRO A 10 4.27 6.20 14.80
CA PRO A 10 4.45 6.70 16.17
C PRO A 10 5.92 6.61 16.59
N LYS A 11 6.39 7.48 17.49
CA LYS A 11 7.72 7.36 18.08
C LYS A 11 7.88 6.02 18.81
N GLN A 12 9.07 5.43 18.80
CA GLN A 12 9.31 4.10 19.40
C GLN A 12 9.08 4.06 20.91
N GLU A 13 9.33 5.17 21.60
CA GLU A 13 9.13 5.34 23.04
C GLU A 13 7.68 5.51 23.48
N LEU A 14 6.75 5.66 22.51
CA LEU A 14 5.34 5.87 22.79
C LEU A 14 4.54 4.59 22.60
N LEU A 15 3.52 4.45 23.45
CA LEU A 15 2.54 3.38 23.31
C LEU A 15 1.75 3.55 22.02
N ASP A 16 1.59 2.46 21.27
CA ASP A 16 0.70 2.38 20.12
C ASP A 16 -0.54 1.51 20.45
N PRO A 17 -1.67 2.12 20.87
CA PRO A 17 -2.89 1.38 21.16
C PRO A 17 -3.46 0.62 19.96
N GLN A 18 -3.24 1.11 18.73
CA GLN A 18 -3.74 0.48 17.52
C GLN A 18 -2.93 -0.78 17.21
N GLY A 19 -1.60 -0.68 17.24
CA GLY A 19 -0.70 -1.82 17.15
C GLY A 19 -1.01 -2.91 18.19
N LYS A 20 -1.24 -2.51 19.45
CA LYS A 20 -1.67 -3.43 20.51
C LYS A 20 -3.00 -4.13 20.21
N ALA A 21 -3.97 -3.41 19.65
CA ALA A 21 -5.25 -4.00 19.26
C ALA A 21 -5.08 -5.04 18.15
N VAL A 22 -4.24 -4.75 17.14
CA VAL A 22 -3.92 -5.70 16.06
C VAL A 22 -3.19 -6.93 16.59
N ALA A 23 -2.17 -6.75 17.44
CA ALA A 23 -1.48 -7.88 18.09
C ALA A 23 -2.45 -8.78 18.89
N GLY A 24 -3.39 -8.16 19.61
CA GLY A 24 -4.44 -8.89 20.32
C GLY A 24 -5.37 -9.67 19.39
N ALA A 25 -5.69 -9.13 18.21
CA ALA A 25 -6.45 -9.85 17.19
C ALA A 25 -5.67 -11.04 16.61
N LEU A 26 -4.38 -10.86 16.33
CA LEU A 26 -3.51 -11.93 15.84
C LEU A 26 -3.40 -13.11 16.82
N SER A 27 -3.27 -12.83 18.12
CA SER A 27 -3.25 -13.88 19.15
C SER A 27 -4.56 -14.68 19.18
N ARG A 28 -5.72 -14.03 19.04
CA ARG A 28 -7.03 -14.72 18.95
C ARG A 28 -7.14 -15.63 17.71
N LEU A 29 -6.37 -15.35 16.66
CA LEU A 29 -6.27 -16.17 15.45
C LEU A 29 -5.18 -17.27 15.58
N GLY A 30 -4.59 -17.46 16.76
CA GLY A 30 -3.52 -18.43 17.00
C GLY A 30 -2.18 -18.05 16.36
N LYS A 31 -1.96 -16.76 16.04
CA LYS A 31 -0.71 -16.25 15.47
C LYS A 31 0.19 -15.66 16.54
N ASP A 32 0.38 -16.40 17.63
CA ASP A 32 1.08 -15.88 18.81
C ASP A 32 2.54 -15.55 18.57
N HIS A 33 3.18 -16.01 17.49
CA HIS A 33 4.56 -15.68 17.12
C HIS A 33 4.71 -14.29 16.46
N LEU A 34 3.61 -13.60 16.17
CA LEU A 34 3.62 -12.24 15.63
C LEU A 34 3.44 -11.26 16.78
N HIS A 35 4.53 -10.66 17.21
CA HIS A 35 4.59 -9.75 18.36
C HIS A 35 4.91 -8.32 17.91
N ASP A 36 4.70 -7.36 18.81
CA ASP A 36 5.16 -5.97 18.65
C ASP A 36 4.68 -5.30 17.34
N VAL A 37 3.41 -5.52 17.02
CA VAL A 37 2.79 -4.89 15.85
C VAL A 37 2.70 -3.39 16.09
N ARG A 38 3.19 -2.61 15.13
CA ARG A 38 3.06 -1.16 15.10
C ARG A 38 2.22 -0.75 13.90
N VAL A 39 1.37 0.25 14.09
CA VAL A 39 0.51 0.81 13.05
C VAL A 39 0.89 2.28 12.87
N GLY A 40 1.07 2.66 11.62
CA GLY A 40 1.32 4.04 11.22
C GLY A 40 0.48 4.45 10.03
N LYS A 41 0.87 5.55 9.40
CA LYS A 41 0.20 6.16 8.27
C LYS A 41 1.07 6.01 7.03
N ARG A 42 0.41 5.72 5.91
CA ARG A 42 0.98 5.77 4.57
C ARG A 42 0.27 6.86 3.78
N PHE A 43 1.03 7.82 3.28
CA PHE A 43 0.54 8.84 2.37
C PHE A 43 1.04 8.53 0.97
N GLU A 44 0.14 8.58 -0.01
CA GLU A 44 0.48 8.50 -1.43
C GLU A 44 0.21 9.86 -2.06
N ILE A 45 1.25 10.44 -2.67
CA ILE A 45 1.24 11.78 -3.21
C ILE A 45 1.58 11.68 -4.69
N THR A 46 0.67 12.13 -5.55
CA THR A 46 0.89 12.21 -7.00
C THR A 46 1.19 13.65 -7.38
N THR A 47 2.09 13.86 -8.34
CA THR A 47 2.38 15.19 -8.87
C THR A 47 2.69 15.13 -10.37
N ASP A 48 2.31 16.21 -11.08
CA ASP A 48 2.64 16.40 -12.49
C ASP A 48 4.08 16.92 -12.69
N ARG A 49 4.77 17.24 -11.59
CA ARG A 49 6.15 17.72 -11.61
C ARG A 49 7.13 16.56 -11.76
N GLU A 50 8.24 16.81 -12.44
CA GLU A 50 9.36 15.86 -12.46
C GLU A 50 9.90 15.66 -11.04
N VAL A 51 10.32 14.43 -10.73
CA VAL A 51 10.91 14.11 -9.43
C VAL A 51 12.33 14.63 -9.36
N THR A 52 12.50 15.81 -8.75
CA THR A 52 13.78 16.47 -8.52
C THR A 52 14.14 16.48 -7.03
N ALA A 53 15.41 16.79 -6.72
CA ALA A 53 15.84 16.96 -5.33
C ALA A 53 15.05 18.08 -4.61
N GLU A 54 14.73 19.16 -5.33
CA GLU A 54 13.94 20.29 -4.80
C GLU A 54 12.52 19.84 -4.41
N LEU A 55 11.87 19.04 -5.26
CA LEU A 55 10.56 18.48 -4.95
C LEU A 55 10.63 17.55 -3.73
N MET A 56 11.66 16.72 -3.63
CA MET A 56 11.81 15.81 -2.49
C MET A 56 12.05 16.57 -1.18
N GLU A 57 12.75 17.70 -1.22
CA GLU A 57 12.92 18.60 -0.08
C GLU A 57 11.58 19.26 0.32
N GLU A 58 10.79 19.72 -0.65
CA GLU A 58 9.44 20.25 -0.43
C GLU A 58 8.54 19.19 0.24
N ILE A 59 8.54 17.95 -0.27
CA ILE A 59 7.76 16.85 0.32
C ILE A 59 8.23 16.53 1.74
N SER A 60 9.54 16.59 2.00
CA SER A 60 10.07 16.40 3.36
C SER A 60 9.56 17.47 4.32
N GLN A 61 9.53 18.73 3.91
CA GLN A 61 9.01 19.82 4.73
C GLN A 61 7.52 19.63 5.02
N VAL A 62 6.74 19.30 3.98
CA VAL A 62 5.31 19.00 4.14
C VAL A 62 5.08 17.81 5.07
N ALA A 63 5.92 16.77 4.98
CA ALA A 63 5.83 15.61 5.85
C ALA A 63 6.01 15.98 7.32
N ASP A 64 7.02 16.79 7.64
CA ASP A 64 7.34 17.22 9.00
C ASP A 64 6.33 18.22 9.57
N GLU A 65 5.82 19.14 8.74
CA GLU A 65 4.92 20.20 9.19
C GLU A 65 3.46 19.74 9.30
N LEU A 66 3.03 18.81 8.44
CA LEU A 66 1.62 18.47 8.28
C LEU A 66 1.31 16.99 8.46
N LEU A 67 2.12 16.10 7.88
CA LEU A 67 1.77 14.67 7.84
C LEU A 67 2.09 13.94 9.15
N ALA A 68 3.14 14.39 9.84
CA ALA A 68 3.54 13.89 11.15
C ALA A 68 3.26 14.92 12.25
N ASN A 69 2.78 14.45 13.39
CA ASN A 69 2.84 15.25 14.61
C ASN A 69 4.21 15.06 15.30
N GLY A 70 5.10 16.04 15.20
CA GLY A 70 6.49 15.93 15.70
C GLY A 70 6.65 15.60 17.19
N VAL A 71 5.60 15.73 18.02
CA VAL A 71 5.63 15.29 19.42
C VAL A 71 5.51 13.77 19.56
N ILE A 72 4.74 13.12 18.67
CA ILE A 72 4.31 11.73 18.86
C ILE A 72 4.59 10.80 17.68
N GLU A 73 4.93 11.34 16.52
CA GLU A 73 5.17 10.60 15.28
C GLU A 73 6.51 11.02 14.68
N ASP A 74 7.10 10.10 13.91
CA ASP A 74 8.31 10.31 13.11
C ASP A 74 8.01 9.95 11.64
N VAL A 75 8.58 10.73 10.72
CA VAL A 75 8.68 10.35 9.31
C VAL A 75 9.77 9.28 9.18
N ILE A 76 9.42 8.11 8.67
CA ILE A 76 10.32 6.96 8.56
C ILE A 76 10.95 6.85 7.17
N SER A 77 10.16 7.10 6.12
CA SER A 77 10.67 7.08 4.75
C SER A 77 9.85 7.98 3.83
N ILE A 78 10.53 8.46 2.78
CA ILE A 78 9.95 9.18 1.64
C ILE A 78 10.51 8.51 0.39
N ASP A 79 9.67 7.73 -0.29
CA ASP A 79 10.08 6.85 -1.39
C ASP A 79 9.35 7.22 -2.67
N VAL A 80 10.06 7.27 -3.79
CA VAL A 80 9.46 7.44 -5.11
C VAL A 80 9.14 6.05 -5.63
N LEU A 81 7.86 5.76 -5.84
CA LEU A 81 7.45 4.55 -6.51
C LEU A 81 7.67 4.72 -8.02
N PRO A 82 8.32 3.76 -8.68
CA PRO A 82 8.34 3.74 -10.14
C PRO A 82 6.88 3.67 -10.62
N ASP A 83 6.58 4.31 -11.76
CA ASP A 83 5.29 4.19 -12.43
C ASP A 83 5.05 2.70 -12.73
N GLY A 84 4.40 2.01 -11.79
CA GLY A 84 3.93 0.65 -11.96
C GLY A 84 2.73 0.73 -12.87
N THR A 85 2.95 0.44 -14.15
CA THR A 85 1.95 0.22 -15.22
C THR A 85 0.64 0.93 -14.94
N GLU A 86 0.42 2.08 -15.57
CA GLU A 86 -0.93 2.61 -15.78
C GLU A 86 -1.87 1.43 -16.09
N THR A 87 -2.69 1.04 -15.12
CA THR A 87 -4.00 0.51 -15.47
C THR A 87 -4.62 1.62 -16.29
N PRO A 88 -5.03 1.38 -17.55
CA PRO A 88 -5.62 2.41 -18.37
C PRO A 88 -6.90 2.88 -17.67
N ASP A 89 -6.78 3.98 -16.93
CA ASP A 89 -7.91 4.70 -16.31
C ASP A 89 -8.39 5.83 -17.23
N ASP A 90 -7.95 5.82 -18.50
CA ASP A 90 -8.64 6.48 -19.60
C ASP A 90 -9.83 5.61 -20.03
N ALA A 91 -10.82 5.49 -19.13
CA ALA A 91 -12.16 5.03 -19.48
C ALA A 91 -12.99 6.13 -20.17
N ASP A 92 -12.35 7.19 -20.66
CA ASP A 92 -12.96 8.29 -21.44
C ASP A 92 -12.59 8.19 -22.93
N GLU A 93 -12.82 7.02 -23.53
CA GLU A 93 -13.16 6.87 -24.96
C GLU A 93 -13.75 5.47 -25.20
N LEU A 94 -14.96 5.22 -24.68
CA LEU A 94 -15.82 4.18 -25.25
C LEU A 94 -16.34 4.68 -26.61
N ASP A 95 -15.49 4.60 -27.64
CA ASP A 95 -15.99 4.50 -29.00
C ASP A 95 -16.61 3.11 -29.20
N ASP A 96 -17.75 3.15 -29.86
CA ASP A 96 -18.78 2.12 -29.96
C ASP A 96 -18.31 0.95 -30.84
N ALA A 97 -17.63 -0.07 -30.30
CA ALA A 97 -17.61 -1.42 -30.90
C ALA A 97 -16.98 -2.52 -30.01
N ALA A 98 -17.71 -3.64 -29.92
CA ALA A 98 -17.28 -5.01 -29.62
C ALA A 98 -17.22 -5.47 -28.15
N VAL A 99 -18.40 -5.91 -27.73
CA VAL A 99 -18.71 -7.02 -26.81
C VAL A 99 -17.78 -8.24 -26.98
N GLU A 100 -17.59 -8.96 -25.85
CA GLU A 100 -17.17 -10.37 -25.66
C GLU A 100 -15.72 -10.61 -25.24
N THR A 101 -15.50 -10.89 -23.93
CA THR A 101 -15.04 -12.20 -23.42
C THR A 101 -14.72 -12.17 -21.92
N GLU A 102 -15.76 -12.21 -21.08
CA GLU A 102 -15.63 -12.64 -19.68
C GLU A 102 -15.92 -14.16 -19.59
N ASP A 103 -14.95 -15.01 -19.97
CA ASP A 103 -15.05 -16.47 -19.69
C ASP A 103 -13.68 -17.19 -19.62
N SER A 104 -12.68 -16.59 -18.94
CA SER A 104 -11.33 -17.18 -18.88
C SER A 104 -10.79 -17.44 -17.46
N LEU A 105 -11.23 -16.71 -16.44
CA LEU A 105 -10.66 -16.88 -15.08
C LEU A 105 -11.29 -18.02 -14.27
N ALA A 106 -12.55 -18.37 -14.52
CA ALA A 106 -13.21 -19.46 -13.80
C ALA A 106 -12.73 -20.86 -14.26
N SER A 107 -12.31 -21.02 -15.52
CA SER A 107 -11.85 -22.29 -16.06
C SER A 107 -10.42 -22.65 -15.62
N VAL A 108 -9.54 -21.65 -15.45
CA VAL A 108 -8.17 -21.84 -14.97
C VAL A 108 -8.15 -22.30 -13.51
N ILE A 109 -9.01 -21.72 -12.66
CA ILE A 109 -9.07 -22.08 -11.23
C ILE A 109 -9.66 -23.49 -11.05
N ALA A 110 -10.61 -23.92 -11.89
CA ALA A 110 -11.17 -25.26 -11.83
C ALA A 110 -10.19 -26.37 -12.28
N ALA A 111 -9.31 -26.07 -13.25
CA ALA A 111 -8.31 -27.03 -13.75
C ALA A 111 -7.16 -27.28 -12.76
N GLU A 112 -6.74 -26.26 -12.00
CA GLU A 112 -5.64 -26.36 -11.03
C GLU A 112 -6.01 -27.25 -9.81
N VAL A 113 -7.28 -27.29 -9.42
CA VAL A 113 -7.75 -28.04 -8.24
C VAL A 113 -7.85 -29.55 -8.52
N GLN A 114 -8.03 -29.98 -9.77
CA GLN A 114 -8.10 -31.41 -10.11
C GLN A 114 -6.71 -32.07 -10.32
N SER A 115 -5.65 -31.30 -10.56
CA SER A 115 -4.32 -31.89 -10.82
C SER A 115 -3.50 -32.21 -9.56
N LYS A 116 -3.85 -31.64 -8.39
CA LYS A 116 -3.14 -31.87 -7.11
C LYS A 116 -3.77 -32.94 -6.20
N GLY A 117 -4.84 -33.60 -6.65
CA GLY A 117 -5.59 -34.62 -5.89
C GLY A 117 -5.16 -36.07 -6.08
N SER A 118 -4.07 -36.36 -6.80
CA SER A 118 -3.58 -37.73 -6.98
C SER A 118 -2.04 -37.78 -7.03
N ALA A 119 -1.43 -37.66 -5.86
CA ALA A 119 -0.13 -38.27 -5.61
C ALA A 119 -0.20 -38.86 -4.21
N SER A 120 -0.20 -40.20 -4.20
CA SER A 120 -0.13 -41.06 -3.03
C SER A 120 1.17 -40.87 -2.25
#